data_AF-A0A7X6VPF6-F1
#
_entry.id   AF-A0A7X6VPF6-F1
#
_cell.length_a   1.000
_cell.length_b   1.000
_cell.length_c   1.000
_cell.angle_alpha   90.00
_cell.angle_beta   90.00
_cell.angle_gamma   90.00
#
_symmetry.space_group_name_H-M   'P 1'
#
loop_
_entity.id
_entity.type
_entity.pdbx_description
1 polymer ?
#
loop_
_entity_poly.entity_id
_entity_poly.type
_entity_poly.pdbx_seq_one_letter_code
_entity_poly.pdbx_strand_id
1 'polypeptide(L)'
;MQKLIRQFKKEINIDFSKKLIVSVSGGVDSMVLMDFLRRLKLNIVIVHFNHQVRGQSIDEANMVRDYAEKYCLPFNYFKLDLNLTSDFQNKARNLRRKHLEDVAKRNQTPYIVTAHHLDDLLETILIKITRGSSLDRYCGMELIAQQGEFIYVKPSLYQQKEKFYSFAEEYDVPFMVDQSNFSDSYL
;
A
#
# COMPACT_ATOMS: atom_id res chain seq x y z
N MET A 1 -18.70 2.41 11.44
CA MET A 1 -17.35 2.34 12.06
C MET A 1 -17.13 1.09 12.94
N GLN A 2 -17.67 0.97 14.16
CA GLN A 2 -17.26 -0.06 15.16
C GLN A 2 -17.37 -1.52 14.69
N LYS A 3 -18.39 -1.88 13.89
CA LYS A 3 -18.54 -3.23 13.31
C LYS A 3 -17.39 -3.57 12.35
N LEU A 4 -16.99 -2.60 11.53
CA LEU A 4 -15.86 -2.71 10.59
C LEU A 4 -14.52 -2.87 11.35
N ILE A 5 -14.35 -2.16 12.46
CA ILE A 5 -13.17 -2.31 13.35
C ILE A 5 -13.08 -3.73 13.91
N ARG A 6 -14.19 -4.25 14.44
CA ARG A 6 -14.24 -5.60 15.01
C ARG A 6 -13.97 -6.66 13.95
N GLN A 7 -14.50 -6.48 12.75
CA GLN A 7 -14.26 -7.37 11.62
C GLN A 7 -12.79 -7.33 11.20
N PHE A 8 -12.23 -6.14 10.99
CA PHE A 8 -10.82 -5.94 10.65
C PHE A 8 -9.88 -6.59 11.67
N LYS A 9 -10.11 -6.39 12.98
CA LYS A 9 -9.31 -7.00 14.04
C LYS A 9 -9.49 -8.51 14.16
N LYS A 10 -10.63 -9.07 13.73
CA LYS A 10 -10.91 -10.50 13.76
C LYS A 10 -10.29 -11.22 12.56
N GLU A 11 -10.31 -10.58 11.39
CA GLU A 11 -9.74 -11.14 10.15
C GLU A 11 -8.22 -11.05 10.14
N ILE A 12 -7.65 -10.00 10.75
CA ILE A 12 -6.20 -9.78 10.80
C ILE A 12 -5.68 -10.14 12.19
N ASN A 13 -5.14 -11.35 12.32
CA ASN A 13 -4.56 -11.85 13.57
C ASN A 13 -3.12 -11.31 13.79
N ILE A 14 -3.00 -10.01 14.07
CA ILE A 14 -1.73 -9.36 14.41
C ILE A 14 -1.81 -8.62 15.75
N ASP A 15 -0.65 -8.37 16.36
CA ASP A 15 -0.55 -7.56 17.56
C ASP A 15 -0.66 -6.07 17.23
N PHE A 16 -1.89 -5.55 17.34
CA PHE A 16 -2.23 -4.14 17.12
C PHE A 16 -1.64 -3.17 18.16
N SER A 17 -0.97 -3.65 19.21
CA SER A 17 -0.22 -2.79 20.13
C SER A 17 1.13 -2.34 19.54
N LYS A 18 1.65 -3.08 18.56
CA LYS A 18 2.91 -2.75 17.88
C LYS A 18 2.70 -1.69 16.80
N LYS A 19 3.82 -1.08 16.41
CA LYS A 19 3.86 -0.18 15.26
C LYS A 19 3.53 -0.93 13.97
N LEU A 20 2.85 -0.28 13.04
CA LEU A 20 2.58 -0.80 11.69
C LEU A 20 3.28 0.10 10.69
N ILE A 21 4.13 -0.47 9.83
CA ILE A 21 4.76 0.28 8.74
C ILE A 21 3.79 0.29 7.56
N VAL A 22 3.26 1.44 7.17
CA VAL A 22 2.25 1.56 6.12
C VAL A 22 2.85 2.19 4.88
N SER A 23 2.87 1.45 3.77
CA SER A 23 3.30 1.98 2.47
C SER A 23 2.15 2.76 1.82
N VAL A 24 2.38 4.04 1.55
CA VAL A 24 1.37 4.95 0.98
C VAL A 24 1.86 5.54 -0.33
N SER A 25 1.15 5.28 -1.44
CA SER A 25 1.51 5.78 -2.77
C SER A 25 0.92 7.16 -3.08
N GLY A 26 -0.14 7.58 -2.38
CA GLY A 26 -0.89 8.81 -2.68
C GLY A 26 -2.18 8.56 -3.47
N GLY A 27 -2.37 7.34 -3.99
CA GLY A 27 -3.64 6.91 -4.59
C GLY A 27 -4.73 6.63 -3.54
N VAL A 28 -5.98 6.64 -3.99
CA VAL A 28 -7.19 6.54 -3.14
C VAL A 28 -7.14 5.36 -2.16
N ASP A 29 -6.76 4.16 -2.62
CA ASP A 29 -6.70 2.96 -1.78
C ASP A 29 -5.74 3.13 -0.58
N SER A 30 -4.58 3.73 -0.85
CA SER A 30 -3.52 3.89 0.14
C SER A 30 -3.79 5.03 1.12
N MET A 31 -4.40 6.12 0.65
CA MET A 31 -4.79 7.25 1.48
C MET A 31 -5.97 6.88 2.39
N VAL A 32 -6.96 6.17 1.86
CA VAL A 32 -8.08 5.65 2.67
C VAL A 32 -7.59 4.64 3.70
N LEU A 33 -6.67 3.75 3.34
CA LEU A 33 -6.09 2.81 4.31
C LEU A 33 -5.36 3.55 5.43
N MET A 34 -4.53 4.54 5.09
CA MET A 34 -3.85 5.38 6.07
C MET A 34 -4.85 6.07 7.02
N ASP A 35 -5.89 6.71 6.47
CA ASP A 35 -6.91 7.39 7.27
C ASP A 35 -7.70 6.41 8.15
N PHE A 36 -8.06 5.26 7.60
CA PHE A 36 -8.77 4.21 8.32
C PHE A 36 -7.95 3.73 9.53
N LEU A 37 -6.69 3.32 9.34
CA LEU A 37 -5.82 2.84 10.42
C LEU A 37 -5.58 3.91 11.50
N ARG A 38 -5.44 5.18 11.08
CA ARG A 38 -5.34 6.32 11.99
C ARG A 38 -6.61 6.46 12.84
N ARG A 39 -7.81 6.38 12.26
CA ARG A 39 -9.09 6.45 12.99
C ARG A 39 -9.26 5.29 13.97
N LEU A 40 -8.64 4.14 13.70
CA LEU A 40 -8.56 3.02 14.64
C LEU A 40 -7.61 3.28 15.82
N LYS A 41 -6.90 4.42 15.84
CA LYS A 41 -5.87 4.77 16.81
C LYS A 41 -4.73 3.74 16.86
N LEU A 42 -4.40 3.15 15.72
CA LEU A 42 -3.25 2.26 15.60
C LEU A 42 -1.96 3.07 15.51
N ASN A 43 -0.88 2.52 16.04
CA ASN A 43 0.43 3.14 15.98
C ASN A 43 1.02 2.91 14.57
N ILE A 44 0.90 3.88 13.67
CA ILE A 44 1.32 3.73 12.27
C ILE A 44 2.51 4.63 11.95
N VAL A 45 3.39 4.12 11.09
CA VAL A 45 4.53 4.85 10.52
C VAL A 45 4.36 4.82 9.01
N ILE A 46 4.29 5.98 8.39
CA ILE A 46 4.06 6.14 6.96
C ILE A 46 5.38 6.05 6.20
N VAL A 47 5.37 5.31 5.10
CA VAL A 47 6.48 5.21 4.16
C VAL A 47 5.95 5.53 2.76
N HIS A 48 6.54 6.52 2.10
CA HIS A 48 6.23 6.90 0.73
C HIS A 48 7.46 6.75 -0.16
N PHE A 49 7.23 6.28 -1.39
CA PHE A 49 8.26 6.06 -2.40
C PHE A 49 8.03 6.95 -3.61
N ASN A 50 8.99 7.83 -3.89
CA ASN A 50 8.96 8.63 -5.11
C ASN A 50 9.81 7.94 -6.18
N HIS A 51 9.16 7.51 -7.26
CA HIS A 51 9.77 6.84 -8.41
C HIS A 51 10.38 7.82 -9.44
N GLN A 52 10.23 9.12 -9.23
CA GLN A 52 10.76 10.21 -10.06
C GLN A 52 10.34 10.17 -11.53
N VAL A 53 9.22 9.52 -11.85
CA VAL A 53 8.83 9.29 -13.24
C VAL A 53 8.28 10.59 -13.87
N ARG A 54 7.73 11.54 -13.09
CA ARG A 54 7.17 12.83 -13.57
C ARG A 54 7.18 13.92 -12.47
N GLY A 55 6.88 15.17 -12.83
CA GLY A 55 6.67 16.27 -11.87
C GLY A 55 5.52 16.02 -10.87
N GLN A 56 4.51 15.25 -11.29
CA GLN A 56 3.38 14.81 -10.46
C GLN A 56 3.81 14.06 -9.18
N SER A 57 4.97 13.38 -9.21
CA SER A 57 5.49 12.65 -8.05
C SER A 57 5.92 13.56 -6.88
N ILE A 58 6.12 14.87 -7.12
CA ILE A 58 6.39 15.84 -6.06
C ILE A 58 5.09 16.22 -5.35
N ASP A 59 4.03 16.48 -6.11
CA ASP A 59 2.74 16.87 -5.55
C ASP A 59 2.11 15.71 -4.77
N GLU A 60 2.25 14.47 -5.26
CA GLU A 60 1.87 13.26 -4.52
C GLU A 60 2.60 13.15 -3.19
N ALA A 61 3.93 13.32 -3.19
CA ALA A 61 4.74 13.25 -1.99
C ALA A 61 4.36 14.35 -0.98
N ASN A 62 4.09 15.57 -1.47
CA ASN A 62 3.63 16.68 -0.63
C ASN A 62 2.26 16.36 -0.03
N MET A 63 1.29 15.89 -0.82
CA MET A 63 -0.04 15.50 -0.32
C MET A 63 0.06 14.45 0.80
N VAL A 64 0.83 13.39 0.60
CA VAL A 64 0.98 12.32 1.60
C VAL A 64 1.67 12.86 2.86
N ARG A 65 2.73 13.66 2.70
CA ARG A 65 3.46 14.27 3.82
C ARG A 65 2.55 15.19 4.63
N ASP A 66 1.87 16.11 3.97
CA ASP A 66 1.02 17.11 4.62
C ASP A 66 -0.14 16.43 5.36
N TYR A 67 -0.68 15.34 4.80
CA TYR A 67 -1.70 14.53 5.47
C TYR A 67 -1.14 13.77 6.69
N ALA A 68 0.09 13.25 6.61
CA ALA A 68 0.75 12.61 7.74
C ALA A 68 1.04 13.61 8.87
N GLU A 69 1.58 14.78 8.52
CA GLU A 69 1.90 15.86 9.46
C GLU A 69 0.64 16.42 10.15
N LYS A 70 -0.45 16.63 9.39
CA LYS A 70 -1.76 17.05 9.92
C LYS A 70 -2.23 16.18 11.10
N TYR A 71 -1.88 14.89 11.09
CA TYR A 71 -2.26 13.94 12.13
C TYR A 71 -1.11 13.44 12.99
N CYS A 72 0.05 14.13 12.95
CA CYS A 72 1.23 13.79 13.75
C CYS A 72 1.72 12.35 13.54
N LEU A 73 1.63 11.84 12.30
CA LEU A 73 2.07 10.50 11.92
C LEU A 73 3.52 10.54 11.44
N PRO A 74 4.44 9.69 11.97
CA PRO A 74 5.81 9.63 11.50
C PRO A 74 5.86 9.31 10.00
N PHE A 75 6.58 10.13 9.23
CA PHE A 75 6.66 10.03 7.77
C PHE A 75 8.09 9.76 7.32
N ASN A 76 8.27 8.72 6.49
CA ASN A 76 9.54 8.39 5.87
C ASN A 76 9.39 8.50 4.35
N TYR A 77 10.26 9.29 3.74
CA TYR A 77 10.28 9.54 2.31
C TYR A 77 11.53 8.92 1.71
N PHE A 78 11.35 8.09 0.67
CA PHE A 78 12.44 7.52 -0.09
C PHE A 78 12.32 7.88 -1.55
N LYS A 79 13.39 8.45 -2.10
CA LYS A 79 13.53 8.71 -3.52
C LYS A 79 14.23 7.50 -4.16
N LEU A 80 13.57 6.88 -5.14
CA LEU A 80 14.09 5.74 -5.88
C LEU A 80 14.80 6.26 -7.13
N ASP A 81 16.09 6.52 -7.01
CA ASP A 81 16.92 6.91 -8.14
C ASP A 81 17.34 5.66 -8.91
N LEU A 82 16.54 5.30 -9.91
CA LEU A 82 16.73 4.12 -10.75
C LEU A 82 16.78 4.52 -12.21
N ASN A 83 17.85 4.14 -12.90
CA ASN A 83 17.93 4.26 -14.34
C ASN A 83 16.82 3.45 -15.01
N LEU A 84 16.07 4.08 -15.92
CA LEU A 84 15.05 3.45 -16.76
C LEU A 84 15.71 2.38 -17.65
N THR A 85 15.75 1.16 -17.13
CA THR A 85 16.27 -0.04 -17.78
C THR A 85 15.16 -1.07 -17.88
N SER A 86 15.31 -2.12 -18.70
CA SER A 86 14.32 -3.20 -18.82
C SER A 86 13.92 -3.84 -17.48
N ASP A 87 14.81 -3.80 -16.49
CA ASP A 87 14.60 -4.36 -15.15
C ASP A 87 14.12 -3.34 -14.10
N PHE A 88 13.70 -2.14 -14.52
CA PHE A 88 13.35 -1.05 -13.61
C PHE A 88 12.30 -1.46 -12.57
N GLN A 89 11.22 -2.13 -12.99
CA GLN A 89 10.14 -2.55 -12.09
C GLN A 89 10.63 -3.51 -10.99
N ASN A 90 11.42 -4.51 -11.36
CA ASN A 90 12.00 -5.47 -10.41
C ASN A 90 12.98 -4.80 -9.43
N LYS A 91 13.83 -3.89 -9.93
CA LYS A 91 14.76 -3.13 -9.08
C LYS A 91 14.01 -2.21 -8.11
N ALA A 92 12.99 -1.50 -8.60
CA ALA A 92 12.16 -0.63 -7.77
C ALA A 92 11.44 -1.43 -6.69
N ARG A 93 10.85 -2.57 -7.04
CA ARG A 93 10.19 -3.46 -6.08
C ARG A 93 11.13 -3.94 -4.98
N ASN A 94 12.34 -4.39 -5.35
CA ASN A 94 13.33 -4.84 -4.38
C ASN A 94 13.81 -3.72 -3.45
N LEU A 95 14.03 -2.51 -3.97
CA LEU A 95 14.38 -1.35 -3.15
C LEU A 95 13.27 -0.95 -2.20
N ARG A 96 12.01 -0.91 -2.66
CA ARG A 96 10.85 -0.59 -1.81
C ARG A 96 10.73 -1.58 -0.67
N ARG A 97 10.86 -2.88 -0.97
CA ARG A 97 10.89 -3.93 0.05
C ARG A 97 11.99 -3.70 1.07
N LYS A 98 13.23 -3.51 0.61
CA LYS A 98 14.38 -3.26 1.49
C LYS A 98 14.14 -2.07 2.42
N HIS A 99 13.66 -0.95 1.88
CA HIS A 99 13.38 0.24 2.68
C HIS A 99 12.24 0.04 3.69
N LEU A 100 11.17 -0.68 3.32
CA LEU A 100 10.09 -1.03 4.25
C LEU A 100 10.63 -1.88 5.40
N GLU A 101 11.44 -2.89 5.10
CA GLU A 101 12.07 -3.76 6.08
C GLU A 101 13.04 -3.00 6.98
N ASP A 102 13.87 -2.09 6.43
CA ASP A 102 14.78 -1.26 7.21
C ASP A 102 14.04 -0.31 8.18
N VAL A 103 12.90 0.24 7.76
CA VAL A 103 12.04 1.07 8.62
C VAL A 103 11.37 0.21 9.69
N ALA A 104 10.92 -1.00 9.34
CA ALA A 104 10.32 -1.95 10.28
C ALA A 104 11.33 -2.36 11.37
N LYS A 105 12.59 -2.67 10.99
CA LYS A 105 13.69 -2.94 11.93
C LYS A 105 13.94 -1.79 12.89
N ARG A 106 14.08 -0.57 12.35
CA ARG A 106 14.27 0.66 13.16
C ARG A 106 13.13 0.90 14.15
N ASN A 107 11.92 0.48 13.81
CA ASN A 107 10.73 0.61 14.66
C ASN A 107 10.42 -0.64 15.48
N GLN A 108 11.28 -1.67 15.44
CA GLN A 108 11.14 -2.91 16.20
C GLN A 108 9.77 -3.59 16.01
N THR A 109 9.28 -3.59 14.76
CA THR A 109 8.02 -4.22 14.40
C THR A 109 8.20 -5.19 13.23
N PRO A 110 7.51 -6.36 13.26
CA PRO A 110 7.47 -7.25 12.10
C PRO A 110 6.41 -6.82 11.07
N TYR A 111 5.52 -5.88 11.38
CA TYR A 111 4.32 -5.63 10.59
C TYR A 111 4.49 -4.56 9.52
N ILE A 112 4.27 -4.95 8.27
CA ILE A 112 4.27 -4.07 7.10
C ILE A 112 2.89 -4.16 6.44
N VAL A 113 2.25 -3.03 6.19
CA VAL A 113 0.89 -2.93 5.64
C VAL A 113 0.94 -2.23 4.29
N THR A 114 0.31 -2.82 3.27
CA THR A 114 0.24 -2.25 1.91
C THR A 114 -1.20 -2.28 1.39
N ALA A 115 -1.61 -1.23 0.67
CA ALA A 115 -3.02 -1.03 0.28
C ALA A 115 -3.45 -1.78 -0.99
N HIS A 116 -2.53 -2.05 -1.90
CA HIS A 116 -2.64 -2.94 -3.05
C HIS A 116 -1.40 -2.65 -3.89
N HIS A 117 -0.65 -3.66 -4.30
CA HIS A 117 0.11 -3.50 -5.54
C HIS A 117 -0.73 -4.13 -6.63
N LEU A 118 -1.54 -3.29 -7.29
CA LEU A 118 -2.26 -3.69 -8.50
C LEU A 118 -1.26 -4.15 -9.59
N ASP A 119 -0.08 -3.54 -9.65
CA ASP A 119 1.01 -3.96 -10.53
C ASP A 119 1.56 -5.36 -10.18
N ASP A 120 1.79 -5.63 -8.88
CA ASP A 120 2.26 -6.93 -8.44
C ASP A 120 1.19 -8.03 -8.65
N LEU A 121 -0.11 -7.67 -8.64
CA LEU A 121 -1.23 -8.58 -8.88
C LEU A 121 -1.28 -9.03 -10.34
N LEU A 122 -1.23 -8.08 -11.27
CA LEU A 122 -1.17 -8.39 -12.71
C LEU A 122 0.10 -9.15 -13.06
N GLU A 123 1.25 -8.74 -12.56
CA GLU A 123 2.54 -9.41 -12.79
C GLU A 123 2.54 -10.83 -12.21
N THR A 124 2.04 -11.03 -10.99
CA THR A 124 1.96 -12.36 -10.34
C THR A 124 0.95 -13.27 -11.04
N ILE A 125 -0.18 -12.73 -11.51
CA ILE A 125 -1.18 -13.50 -12.27
C ILE A 125 -0.63 -13.87 -13.65
N LEU A 126 0.00 -12.95 -14.39
CA LEU A 126 0.61 -13.19 -15.70
C LEU A 126 1.75 -14.22 -15.62
N ILE A 127 2.61 -14.16 -14.60
CA ILE A 127 3.67 -15.16 -14.36
C ILE A 127 3.08 -16.55 -14.06
N LYS A 128 1.93 -16.63 -13.39
CA LYS A 128 1.28 -17.90 -13.04
C LYS A 128 0.49 -18.50 -14.20
N ILE A 129 -0.13 -17.66 -15.03
CA ILE A 129 -0.77 -18.05 -16.31
C ILE A 129 0.26 -18.67 -17.26
N THR A 130 1.40 -17.99 -17.44
CA THR A 130 2.47 -18.46 -18.35
C THR A 130 3.16 -19.75 -17.90
N ARG A 131 3.00 -20.15 -16.63
CA ARG A 131 3.53 -21.40 -16.05
C ARG A 131 2.50 -22.53 -15.94
N GLY A 132 1.30 -22.39 -16.52
CA GLY A 132 0.35 -23.50 -16.66
C GLY A 132 -0.32 -23.98 -15.37
N SER A 133 -0.45 -23.11 -14.36
CA SER A 133 -1.14 -23.47 -13.11
C SER A 133 -2.67 -23.50 -13.31
N SER A 134 -3.41 -24.38 -12.64
CA SER A 134 -4.89 -24.52 -12.78
C SER A 134 -5.67 -23.35 -12.14
N LEU A 135 -6.68 -22.82 -12.85
CA LEU A 135 -7.46 -21.60 -12.54
C LEU A 135 -8.02 -21.51 -11.11
N ASP A 136 -8.16 -22.63 -10.42
CA ASP A 136 -8.75 -22.70 -9.07
C ASP A 136 -7.81 -22.21 -7.96
N ARG A 137 -6.50 -22.06 -8.24
CA ARG A 137 -5.51 -21.44 -7.32
C ARG A 137 -5.26 -19.96 -7.61
N TYR A 138 -6.08 -19.31 -8.43
CA TYR A 138 -5.84 -17.96 -8.95
C TYR A 138 -6.32 -16.82 -8.03
N CYS A 139 -6.92 -17.13 -6.88
CA CYS A 139 -7.17 -16.13 -5.82
C CYS A 139 -5.87 -15.81 -5.05
N GLY A 140 -4.88 -15.27 -5.75
CA GLY A 140 -3.49 -15.27 -5.32
C GLY A 140 -3.02 -14.01 -4.59
N MET A 141 -3.51 -13.75 -3.37
CA MET A 141 -2.77 -13.06 -2.30
C MET A 141 -3.31 -13.52 -0.94
N GLU A 142 -2.43 -13.90 -0.01
CA GLU A 142 -2.84 -14.12 1.38
C GLU A 142 -3.04 -12.75 2.06
N LEU A 143 -4.12 -12.61 2.84
CA LEU A 143 -4.41 -11.43 3.66
C LEU A 143 -3.22 -11.05 4.57
N ILE A 144 -2.49 -12.08 4.99
CA ILE A 144 -1.28 -12.02 5.79
C ILE A 144 -0.26 -12.95 5.13
N ALA A 145 0.90 -12.42 4.73
CA ALA A 145 1.99 -13.21 4.18
C ALA A 145 3.24 -13.04 5.04
N GLN A 146 3.79 -14.14 5.55
CA GLN A 146 5.06 -14.11 6.26
C GLN A 146 6.22 -14.20 5.27
N GLN A 147 7.17 -13.26 5.35
CA GLN A 147 8.40 -13.25 4.55
C GLN A 147 9.59 -13.04 5.50
N GLY A 148 10.28 -14.13 5.82
CA GLY A 148 11.33 -14.12 6.83
C GLY A 148 10.79 -13.71 8.20
N GLU A 149 11.37 -12.65 8.76
CA GLU A 149 10.97 -12.07 10.05
C GLU A 149 9.80 -11.08 9.95
N PHE A 150 9.37 -10.72 8.73
CA PHE A 150 8.32 -9.73 8.50
C PHE A 150 6.98 -10.38 8.13
N ILE A 151 5.92 -9.68 8.50
CA ILE A 151 4.53 -10.04 8.25
C ILE A 151 3.90 -8.92 7.42
N TYR A 152 3.62 -9.24 6.16
CA TYR A 152 2.96 -8.34 5.23
C TYR A 152 1.45 -8.51 5.34
N VAL A 153 0.74 -7.42 5.61
CA VAL A 153 -0.72 -7.38 5.80
C VAL A 153 -1.33 -6.58 4.66
N LYS A 154 -2.36 -7.13 4.02
CA LYS A 154 -3.06 -6.51 2.88
C LYS A 154 -4.56 -6.38 3.14
N PRO A 155 -5.01 -5.44 3.99
CA PRO A 155 -6.40 -5.40 4.44
C PRO A 155 -7.42 -5.11 3.36
N SER A 156 -7.00 -4.44 2.28
CA SER A 156 -7.86 -3.95 1.21
C SER A 156 -8.08 -4.97 0.09
N LEU A 157 -7.60 -6.22 0.23
CA LEU A 157 -7.55 -7.21 -0.84
C LEU A 157 -8.92 -7.56 -1.45
N TYR A 158 -10.01 -7.38 -0.71
CA TYR A 158 -11.36 -7.80 -1.11
C TYR A 158 -12.39 -6.66 -1.18
N GLN A 159 -11.96 -5.40 -1.13
CA GLN A 159 -12.87 -4.26 -1.17
C GLN A 159 -12.97 -3.68 -2.59
N GLN A 160 -14.19 -3.35 -3.00
CA GLN A 160 -14.48 -2.68 -4.27
C GLN A 160 -13.91 -1.25 -4.29
N LYS A 161 -13.37 -0.84 -5.44
CA LYS A 161 -12.72 0.47 -5.62
C LYS A 161 -13.68 1.62 -5.34
N GLU A 162 -14.95 1.45 -5.69
CA GLU A 162 -16.04 2.40 -5.46
C GLU A 162 -16.20 2.74 -3.98
N LYS A 163 -16.01 1.77 -3.07
CA LYS A 163 -16.09 2.01 -1.63
C LYS A 163 -14.95 2.88 -1.12
N PHE A 164 -13.77 2.81 -1.74
CA PHE A 164 -12.65 3.68 -1.40
C PHE A 164 -12.94 5.13 -1.81
N TYR A 165 -13.54 5.34 -2.99
CA TYR A 165 -13.97 6.68 -3.41
C TYR A 165 -15.06 7.24 -2.50
N SER A 166 -16.13 6.48 -2.22
CA SER A 166 -17.18 6.94 -1.30
C SER A 166 -16.65 7.25 0.10
N PHE A 167 -15.71 6.44 0.61
CA PHE A 167 -15.07 6.72 1.89
C PHE A 167 -14.23 7.99 1.82
N ALA A 168 -13.45 8.17 0.75
CA ALA A 168 -12.62 9.35 0.59
C ALA A 168 -13.47 10.64 0.53
N GLU A 169 -14.61 10.60 -0.15
CA GLU A 169 -15.59 11.69 -0.18
C GLU A 169 -16.27 11.91 1.19
N GLU A 170 -16.74 10.85 1.85
CA GLU A 170 -17.43 10.95 3.15
C GLU A 170 -16.52 11.55 4.24
N TYR A 171 -15.21 11.29 4.17
CA TYR A 171 -14.25 11.62 5.21
C TYR A 171 -13.21 12.68 4.81
N ASP A 172 -13.40 13.34 3.66
CA ASP A 172 -12.50 14.35 3.09
C ASP A 172 -11.03 13.88 3.05
N VAL A 173 -10.81 12.65 2.59
CA VAL A 173 -9.47 12.07 2.43
C VAL A 173 -8.90 12.54 1.09
N PRO A 174 -7.79 13.29 1.07
CA PRO A 174 -7.17 13.70 -0.18
C PRO A 174 -6.50 12.49 -0.84
N PHE A 175 -6.59 12.42 -2.16
CA PHE A 175 -5.88 11.44 -2.97
C PHE A 175 -5.58 12.02 -4.34
N MET A 176 -4.55 11.51 -5.00
CA MET A 176 -4.28 11.79 -6.40
C MET A 176 -4.93 10.74 -7.30
N VAL A 177 -5.58 11.20 -8.37
CA VAL A 177 -6.06 10.34 -9.45
C VAL A 177 -4.90 10.13 -10.40
N ASP A 178 -4.41 8.90 -10.46
CA ASP A 178 -3.35 8.52 -11.38
C ASP A 178 -3.87 8.67 -12.83
N GLN A 179 -3.24 9.55 -13.61
CA GLN A 179 -3.61 9.77 -15.02
C GLN A 179 -3.37 8.53 -15.89
N SER A 180 -2.64 7.52 -15.38
CA SER A 180 -2.49 6.23 -16.06
C SER A 180 -3.79 5.40 -16.10
N ASN A 181 -4.82 5.73 -15.32
CA ASN A 181 -6.15 5.12 -15.46
C ASN A 181 -7.01 5.73 -16.59
N PHE A 182 -6.52 6.79 -17.25
CA PHE A 182 -7.17 7.40 -18.41
C PHE A 182 -6.60 6.91 -19.75
N SER A 183 -5.86 5.78 -19.78
CA SER A 183 -5.74 5.05 -21.04
C SER A 183 -7.06 4.32 -21.29
N ASP A 184 -7.89 4.91 -22.13
CA ASP A 184 -9.07 4.32 -22.75
C ASP A 184 -8.83 2.86 -23.17
N SER A 185 -9.32 1.93 -22.35
CA SER A 185 -9.67 0.58 -22.80
C SER A 185 -10.72 -0.01 -21.85
N TYR A 186 -11.79 0.75 -21.60
CA TYR A 186 -13.11 0.20 -21.30
C TYR A 186 -14.00 0.43 -22.52
N LEU A 187 -13.81 -0.42 -23.52
CA LEU A 187 -14.81 -0.75 -24.54
C LEU A 187 -14.83 -2.27 -24.68
#